data_AF-A0AAD8G6B4-F1
#
_entry.id   AF-A0AAD8G6B4-F1
#
_cell.length_a   1.000
_cell.length_b   1.000
_cell.length_c   1.000
_cell.angle_alpha   90.00
_cell.angle_beta   90.00
_cell.angle_gamma   90.00
#
_symmetry.space_group_name_H-M   'P 1'
#
loop_
_entity.id
_entity.type
_entity.pdbx_description
1 polymer ?
#
loop_
_entity_poly.entity_id
_entity_poly.type
_entity_poly.pdbx_seq_one_letter_code
_entity_poly.pdbx_strand_id
1 'polypeptide(L)'
;MELLCCEVDTVRRAGPDPNLLYDDRVLLNLLTIEERFLPQCSYFKCVQKDIQPFMRRMVATWMLEVCEEQKCEEEVFPLAMNYLDRFLAVVPTRKCNLQLLGAVCMFLASKLKETCPLTAEKLCIYTDNSIKPQELLEWELVVLGKLKWNLAAVTPHDFIEHIVKKLPLPSDKLPLIRKHAQTFIALCATDFNFAMYPPSMIATGSVGAAICGLQLDDGERTLWGDNLTDLLAKITNTEVDCLKACQEQIESVLVSNLRQVRQQQQQQQQQQQLQGGGSKAVEELDQAATPTDVRDINLGETRYNKEKLLQGQGVDAPLSENGLRQAEAAGVYLRDVRFTNVFSSDLQRAKQTASVIVAHNNHCPGIKVVCDPKLRERSFGIAEGKPVKDMKNMAKAAGQQCPRFTPPGGETEEQVQSRVKDFMDSLCQQIVAQHASQCSQGKEGLETAHNSLGDTCGSSSSAANCSELHEAFADAVDGAVDLQVHVLVVSHGTYMRNVVKYLVEELQCTLPQSLKMSHIFSACPNTGMCRFRIAVDHSTGLSPCVDCIFINRNDHVGSLDTHE
;
A
#
# COMPACT_ATOMS: atom_id res chain seq x y z
N MET A 1 49.28 0.07 2.27
CA MET A 1 48.44 1.20 2.74
C MET A 1 47.05 0.90 2.20
N GLU A 2 46.29 0.11 2.95
CA GLU A 2 44.92 -0.26 2.57
C GLU A 2 44.01 0.90 2.91
N LEU A 3 43.51 1.58 1.88
CA LEU A 3 42.44 2.57 2.01
C LEU A 3 41.14 1.80 2.23
N LEU A 4 40.79 1.63 3.49
CA LEU A 4 39.43 1.29 3.91
C LEU A 4 38.55 2.52 3.68
N CYS A 5 37.94 2.61 2.50
CA CYS A 5 36.82 3.52 2.28
C CYS A 5 35.58 2.90 2.94
N CYS A 6 35.31 3.26 4.19
CA CYS A 6 33.98 3.09 4.74
C CYS A 6 33.07 4.11 4.04
N GLU A 7 32.22 3.67 3.12
CA GLU A 7 31.02 4.42 2.76
C GLU A 7 30.16 4.50 4.03
N VAL A 8 30.26 5.62 4.73
CA VAL A 8 29.38 5.90 5.85
C VAL A 8 28.12 6.53 5.24
N ASP A 9 27.04 5.74 5.16
CA ASP A 9 25.66 6.15 4.85
C ASP A 9 25.07 7.21 5.82
N THR A 10 25.92 7.90 6.60
CA THR A 10 25.48 8.98 7.47
C THR A 10 25.27 10.25 6.66
N VAL A 11 24.00 10.58 6.42
CA VAL A 11 23.57 11.91 5.97
C VAL A 11 24.31 12.96 6.79
N ARG A 12 25.12 13.80 6.13
CA ARG A 12 25.88 14.85 6.81
C ARG A 12 24.92 15.93 7.30
N ARG A 13 24.76 16.03 8.63
CA ARG A 13 23.96 17.07 9.28
C ARG A 13 24.82 18.24 9.72
N ALA A 14 24.30 19.45 9.57
CA ALA A 14 24.87 20.61 10.25
C ALA A 14 24.64 20.45 11.77
N GLY A 15 25.62 20.87 12.58
CA GLY A 15 25.44 20.96 14.02
C GLY A 15 24.41 22.04 14.40
N PRO A 16 23.83 21.97 15.61
CA PRO A 16 22.89 22.99 16.07
C PRO A 16 23.61 24.35 16.19
N ASP A 17 23.08 25.37 15.53
CA ASP A 17 23.61 26.73 15.63
C ASP A 17 23.05 27.41 16.90
N PRO A 18 23.90 27.77 17.88
CA PRO A 18 23.47 28.47 19.08
C PRO A 18 22.75 29.79 18.77
N ASN A 19 23.19 30.54 17.77
CA ASN A 19 22.58 31.84 17.44
C ASN A 19 21.18 31.66 16.86
N LEU A 20 20.95 30.60 16.08
CA LEU A 20 19.62 30.30 15.56
C LEU A 20 18.66 29.88 16.69
N LEU A 21 19.16 29.19 17.72
CA LEU A 21 18.29 28.57 18.72
C LEU A 21 18.14 29.37 20.03
N TYR A 22 19.12 30.18 20.42
CA TYR A 22 19.12 30.91 21.69
C TYR A 22 18.75 32.40 21.55
N ASP A 23 18.71 32.93 20.32
CA ASP A 23 18.38 34.34 20.10
C ASP A 23 16.86 34.52 19.93
N ASP A 24 16.24 35.22 20.87
CA ASP A 24 14.80 35.53 20.86
C ASP A 24 14.37 36.32 19.61
N ARG A 25 15.30 37.05 18.97
CA ARG A 25 15.02 37.75 17.71
C ARG A 25 14.66 36.79 16.59
N VAL A 26 15.18 35.57 16.60
CA VAL A 26 14.86 34.54 15.59
C VAL A 26 13.41 34.12 15.73
N LEU A 27 12.97 33.78 16.94
CA LEU A 27 11.57 33.44 17.22
C LEU A 27 10.62 34.59 16.84
N LEU A 28 10.96 35.83 17.21
CA LEU A 28 10.16 37.01 16.84
C LEU A 28 10.07 37.20 15.32
N ASN A 29 11.17 36.97 14.60
CA ASN A 29 11.18 37.02 13.15
C ASN A 29 10.31 35.91 12.54
N LEU A 30 10.38 34.68 13.06
CA LEU A 30 9.53 33.57 12.61
C LEU A 30 8.04 33.88 12.77
N LEU A 31 7.63 34.38 13.95
CA LEU A 31 6.26 34.82 14.22
C LEU A 31 5.81 35.95 13.28
N THR A 32 6.71 36.86 12.93
CA THR A 32 6.38 37.98 12.03
C THR A 32 6.18 37.54 10.57
N ILE A 33 6.87 36.49 10.13
CA ILE A 33 6.82 36.05 8.72
C ILE A 33 5.81 34.93 8.46
N GLU A 34 5.39 34.18 9.49
CA GLU A 34 4.52 33.01 9.31
C GLU A 34 3.19 33.33 8.63
N GLU A 35 2.61 34.50 8.92
CA GLU A 35 1.36 34.97 8.34
C GLU A 35 1.44 35.12 6.81
N ARG A 36 2.63 35.34 6.26
CA ARG A 36 2.85 35.49 4.81
C ARG A 36 2.62 34.19 4.03
N PHE A 37 2.61 33.06 4.73
CA PHE A 37 2.55 31.73 4.15
C PHE A 37 1.21 31.04 4.41
N LEU A 38 0.24 31.74 5.00
CA LEU A 38 -1.11 31.21 5.20
C LEU A 38 -1.98 31.39 3.94
N PRO A 39 -2.88 30.42 3.63
CA PRO A 39 -3.92 30.62 2.64
C PRO A 39 -4.86 31.74 3.09
N GLN A 40 -5.04 32.78 2.26
CA GLN A 40 -5.75 34.02 2.63
C GLN A 40 -7.27 33.88 2.74
N CYS A 41 -7.84 32.75 2.30
CA CYS A 41 -9.27 32.50 2.35
C CYS A 41 -9.58 31.00 2.38
N SER A 42 -10.82 30.67 2.74
CA SER A 42 -11.36 29.32 2.55
C SER A 42 -11.52 29.03 1.05
N TYR A 43 -10.43 28.59 0.42
CA TYR A 43 -10.31 28.50 -1.04
C TYR A 43 -11.29 27.49 -1.66
N PHE A 44 -11.85 26.56 -0.88
CA PHE A 44 -12.95 25.70 -1.33
C PHE A 44 -14.25 26.45 -1.66
N LYS A 45 -14.47 27.61 -1.05
CA LYS A 45 -15.65 28.46 -1.34
C LYS A 45 -15.32 29.50 -2.40
N CYS A 46 -14.11 30.06 -2.35
CA CYS A 46 -13.77 31.25 -3.11
C CYS A 46 -13.07 30.96 -4.45
N VAL A 47 -12.38 29.83 -4.59
CA VAL A 47 -11.48 29.57 -5.74
C VAL A 47 -11.76 28.23 -6.39
N GLN A 48 -11.83 27.15 -5.60
CA GLN A 48 -12.01 25.79 -6.10
C GLN A 48 -13.47 25.52 -6.41
N LYS A 49 -13.72 24.99 -7.60
CA LYS A 49 -15.05 24.54 -8.06
C LYS A 49 -15.14 23.02 -8.13
N ASP A 50 -14.02 22.38 -8.49
CA ASP A 50 -13.96 20.94 -8.74
C ASP A 50 -13.40 20.15 -7.55
N ILE A 51 -12.55 20.78 -6.72
CA ILE A 51 -11.90 20.13 -5.58
C ILE A 51 -12.76 20.29 -4.34
N GLN A 52 -12.98 19.18 -3.63
CA GLN A 52 -13.70 19.15 -2.36
C GLN A 52 -12.74 18.85 -1.19
N PRO A 53 -13.06 19.23 0.07
CA PRO A 53 -12.19 19.00 1.22
C PRO A 53 -11.75 17.54 1.39
N PHE A 54 -12.62 16.56 1.13
CA PHE A 54 -12.26 15.15 1.22
C PHE A 54 -11.21 14.73 0.18
N MET A 55 -11.19 15.36 -1.01
CA MET A 55 -10.19 15.07 -2.04
C MET A 55 -8.81 15.58 -1.63
N ARG A 56 -8.74 16.76 -1.00
CA ARG A 56 -7.51 17.27 -0.37
C ARG A 56 -7.03 16.30 0.70
N ARG A 57 -7.93 15.82 1.57
CA ARG A 57 -7.57 14.85 2.62
C ARG A 57 -6.99 13.56 2.02
N MET A 58 -7.59 13.00 0.96
CA MET A 58 -7.04 11.80 0.31
C MET A 58 -5.62 12.02 -0.23
N VAL A 59 -5.38 13.15 -0.89
CA VAL A 59 -4.04 13.47 -1.41
C VAL A 59 -3.05 13.77 -0.28
N ALA A 60 -3.47 14.43 0.80
CA ALA A 60 -2.63 14.67 1.96
C ALA A 60 -2.24 13.36 2.68
N THR A 61 -3.17 12.43 2.84
CA THR A 61 -2.89 11.09 3.39
C THR A 61 -1.92 10.33 2.50
N TRP A 62 -2.13 10.32 1.18
CA TRP A 62 -1.19 9.72 0.23
C TRP A 62 0.20 10.37 0.29
N MET A 63 0.28 11.70 0.36
CA MET A 63 1.55 12.43 0.49
C MET A 63 2.30 12.06 1.79
N LEU A 64 1.58 11.93 2.91
CA LEU A 64 2.14 11.49 4.18
C LEU A 64 2.72 10.08 4.07
N GLU A 65 1.96 9.13 3.51
CA GLU A 65 2.39 7.74 3.31
C GLU A 65 3.65 7.64 2.44
N VAL A 66 3.75 8.47 1.38
CA VAL A 66 4.94 8.53 0.51
C VAL A 66 6.14 9.06 1.29
N CYS A 67 5.96 10.10 2.11
CA CYS A 67 7.04 10.66 2.93
C CYS A 67 7.52 9.66 3.99
N GLU A 68 6.62 8.92 4.63
CA GLU A 68 6.95 7.87 5.60
C GLU A 68 7.70 6.70 4.96
N GLU A 69 7.25 6.24 3.78
CA GLU A 69 7.91 5.15 3.04
C GLU A 69 9.31 5.54 2.58
N GLN A 70 9.49 6.80 2.17
CA GLN A 70 10.77 7.34 1.75
C GLN A 70 11.66 7.80 2.91
N LYS A 71 11.16 7.72 4.15
CA LYS A 71 11.83 8.22 5.36
C LYS A 71 12.32 9.66 5.17
N CYS A 72 11.47 10.48 4.55
CA CYS A 72 11.77 11.89 4.35
C CYS A 72 11.96 12.62 5.68
N GLU A 73 12.63 13.77 5.65
CA GLU A 73 12.64 14.65 6.83
C GLU A 73 11.22 15.07 7.22
N GLU A 74 10.96 15.18 8.51
CA GLU A 74 9.65 15.49 9.10
C GLU A 74 9.10 16.85 8.60
N GLU A 75 9.97 17.77 8.19
CA GLU A 75 9.59 19.06 7.60
C GLU A 75 9.06 18.98 6.17
N VAL A 76 9.38 17.92 5.41
CA VAL A 76 9.04 17.81 3.99
C VAL A 76 7.53 17.79 3.80
N PHE A 77 6.82 16.96 4.57
CA PHE A 77 5.38 16.80 4.40
C PHE A 77 4.57 18.07 4.73
N PRO A 78 4.75 18.72 5.91
CA PRO A 78 4.04 19.96 6.20
C PRO A 78 4.37 21.10 5.24
N LEU A 79 5.62 21.17 4.76
CA LEU A 79 6.02 22.15 3.76
C LEU A 79 5.34 21.89 2.41
N ALA A 80 5.25 20.64 1.98
CA ALA A 80 4.52 20.25 0.77
C ALA A 80 3.03 20.60 0.89
N MET A 81 2.42 20.38 2.06
CA MET A 81 1.03 20.80 2.31
C MET A 81 0.85 22.33 2.28
N ASN A 82 1.81 23.10 2.82
CA ASN A 82 1.82 24.56 2.68
C ASN A 82 1.80 25.00 1.21
N TYR A 83 2.61 24.37 0.36
CA TYR A 83 2.62 24.66 -1.07
C TYR A 83 1.30 24.31 -1.74
N LEU A 84 0.75 23.14 -1.43
CA LEU A 84 -0.52 22.67 -1.99
C LEU A 84 -1.66 23.65 -1.65
N ASP A 85 -1.80 24.04 -0.39
CA ASP A 85 -2.88 24.92 0.05
C ASP A 85 -2.72 26.34 -0.49
N ARG A 86 -1.50 26.90 -0.49
CA ARG A 86 -1.23 28.21 -1.09
C ARG A 86 -1.48 28.22 -2.60
N PHE A 87 -1.18 27.13 -3.30
CA PHE A 87 -1.46 27.00 -4.72
C PHE A 87 -2.98 26.92 -4.98
N LEU A 88 -3.70 26.08 -4.22
CA LEU A 88 -5.16 25.99 -4.31
C LEU A 88 -5.87 27.29 -3.89
N ALA A 89 -5.24 28.13 -3.08
CA ALA A 89 -5.75 29.45 -2.75
C ALA A 89 -5.69 30.47 -3.91
N VAL A 90 -4.94 30.20 -4.98
CA VAL A 90 -4.77 31.14 -6.10
C VAL A 90 -5.07 30.55 -7.48
N VAL A 91 -5.09 29.22 -7.64
CA VAL A 91 -5.32 28.54 -8.92
C VAL A 91 -6.52 27.58 -8.84
N PRO A 92 -7.61 27.83 -9.59
CA PRO A 92 -8.66 26.84 -9.78
C PRO A 92 -8.10 25.57 -10.42
N THR A 93 -8.18 24.45 -9.69
CA THR A 93 -7.53 23.20 -10.08
C THR A 93 -8.56 22.13 -10.38
N ARG A 94 -8.34 21.32 -11.42
CA ARG A 94 -9.21 20.19 -11.75
C ARG A 94 -8.85 18.97 -10.91
N LYS A 95 -9.84 18.17 -10.53
CA LYS A 95 -9.65 16.94 -9.73
C LYS A 95 -8.59 15.98 -10.27
N CYS A 96 -8.46 15.86 -11.59
CA CYS A 96 -7.47 14.98 -12.23
C CYS A 96 -6.01 15.43 -12.04
N ASN A 97 -5.79 16.71 -11.71
CA ASN A 97 -4.45 17.26 -11.52
C ASN A 97 -4.07 17.36 -10.04
N LEU A 98 -4.96 16.96 -9.11
CA LEU A 98 -4.72 17.13 -7.68
C LEU A 98 -3.58 16.23 -7.18
N GLN A 99 -3.52 14.98 -7.65
CA GLN A 99 -2.41 14.07 -7.33
C GLN A 99 -1.08 14.55 -7.94
N LEU A 100 -1.11 15.12 -9.16
CA LEU A 100 0.04 15.74 -9.80
C LEU A 100 0.55 16.94 -8.99
N LEU A 101 -0.37 17.82 -8.57
CA LEU A 101 -0.03 18.94 -7.70
C LEU A 101 0.60 18.45 -6.38
N GLY A 102 0.04 17.43 -5.74
CA GLY A 102 0.61 16.82 -4.53
C GLY A 102 2.03 16.28 -4.75
N ALA A 103 2.26 15.55 -5.86
CA ALA A 103 3.59 15.05 -6.23
C ALA A 103 4.61 16.20 -6.42
N VAL A 104 4.21 17.26 -7.12
CA VAL A 104 5.07 18.42 -7.37
C VAL A 104 5.38 19.18 -6.07
N CYS A 105 4.41 19.30 -5.17
CA CYS A 105 4.64 19.93 -3.87
C CYS A 105 5.65 19.13 -3.03
N MET A 106 5.58 17.80 -3.00
CA MET A 106 6.59 16.95 -2.35
C MET A 106 7.97 17.06 -3.02
N PHE A 107 8.00 17.11 -4.35
CA PHE A 107 9.23 17.31 -5.11
C PHE A 107 9.93 18.63 -4.77
N LEU A 108 9.17 19.73 -4.69
CA LEU A 108 9.71 21.04 -4.31
C LEU A 108 10.13 21.10 -2.84
N ALA A 109 9.36 20.48 -1.94
CA ALA A 109 9.66 20.47 -0.51
C ALA A 109 10.92 19.66 -0.20
N SER A 110 11.06 18.48 -0.82
CA SER A 110 12.24 17.62 -0.67
C SER A 110 13.51 18.33 -1.17
N LYS A 111 13.47 19.01 -2.32
CA LYS A 111 14.59 19.83 -2.82
C LYS A 111 15.05 20.91 -1.83
N LEU A 112 14.17 21.41 -0.96
CA LEU A 112 14.50 22.47 -0.01
C LEU A 112 14.99 21.94 1.34
N LYS A 113 14.44 20.79 1.80
CA LYS A 113 14.65 20.29 3.16
C LYS A 113 15.52 19.04 3.25
N GLU A 114 15.70 18.30 2.16
CA GLU A 114 16.46 17.05 2.16
C GLU A 114 17.87 17.21 1.56
N THR A 115 18.80 16.40 2.05
CA THR A 115 20.13 16.29 1.43
C THR A 115 20.07 15.50 0.13
N CYS A 116 19.23 14.46 0.10
CA CYS A 116 18.97 13.62 -1.06
C CYS A 116 17.49 13.73 -1.43
N PRO A 117 17.10 14.71 -2.27
CA PRO A 117 15.70 14.97 -2.55
C PRO A 117 15.04 13.84 -3.33
N LEU A 118 13.72 13.72 -3.18
CA LEU A 118 12.89 12.82 -3.98
C LEU A 118 13.07 13.09 -5.47
N THR A 119 13.28 12.03 -6.26
CA THR A 119 13.39 12.16 -7.72
C THR A 119 12.01 12.17 -8.38
N ALA A 120 11.90 12.85 -9.52
CA ALA A 120 10.65 12.89 -10.29
C ALA A 120 10.20 11.48 -10.71
N GLU A 121 11.14 10.61 -11.08
CA GLU A 121 10.88 9.21 -11.43
C GLU A 121 10.27 8.44 -10.26
N LYS A 122 10.83 8.59 -9.06
CA LYS A 122 10.34 7.92 -7.86
C LYS A 122 8.94 8.37 -7.48
N LEU A 123 8.67 9.67 -7.57
CA LEU A 123 7.33 10.22 -7.36
C LEU A 123 6.33 9.72 -8.41
N CYS A 124 6.74 9.56 -9.67
CA CYS A 124 5.90 8.96 -10.70
C CYS A 124 5.54 7.50 -10.39
N ILE A 125 6.48 6.72 -9.83
CA ILE A 125 6.22 5.33 -9.38
C ILE A 125 5.12 5.32 -8.31
N TYR A 126 5.18 6.21 -7.31
CA TYR A 126 4.15 6.33 -6.25
C TYR A 126 2.77 6.79 -6.74
N THR A 127 2.68 7.24 -7.99
CA THR A 127 1.42 7.59 -8.65
C THR A 127 0.93 6.46 -9.57
N ASP A 128 1.47 5.26 -9.46
CA ASP A 128 1.25 4.13 -10.39
C ASP A 128 1.55 4.51 -11.85
N ASN A 129 2.56 5.37 -12.06
CA ASN A 129 2.89 5.94 -13.37
C ASN A 129 1.70 6.61 -14.08
N SER A 130 0.70 7.06 -13.31
CA SER A 130 -0.41 7.87 -13.84
C SER A 130 0.07 9.25 -14.30
N ILE A 131 1.14 9.75 -13.67
CA ILE A 131 1.85 11.00 -13.99
C ILE A 131 3.22 10.68 -14.57
N LYS A 132 3.65 11.42 -15.59
CA LYS A 132 5.01 11.28 -16.17
C LYS A 132 6.01 12.27 -15.57
N PRO A 133 7.32 11.97 -15.56
CA PRO A 133 8.34 12.88 -15.05
C PRO A 133 8.32 14.24 -15.76
N GLN A 134 8.11 14.26 -17.08
CA GLN A 134 8.00 15.49 -17.85
C GLN A 134 6.83 16.38 -17.39
N GLU A 135 5.67 15.78 -17.11
CA GLU A 135 4.49 16.53 -16.62
C GLU A 135 4.75 17.11 -15.23
N LEU A 136 5.47 16.36 -14.38
CA LEU A 136 5.89 16.80 -13.05
C LEU A 136 6.84 18.00 -13.14
N LEU A 137 7.86 17.95 -14.02
CA LEU A 137 8.81 19.05 -14.24
C LEU A 137 8.15 20.29 -14.86
N GLU A 138 7.17 20.12 -15.75
CA GLU A 138 6.40 21.24 -16.30
C GLU A 138 5.55 21.91 -15.21
N TRP A 139 4.89 21.10 -14.38
CA TRP A 139 4.09 21.63 -13.26
C TRP A 139 4.94 22.22 -12.15
N GLU A 140 6.19 21.77 -11.97
CA GLU A 140 7.15 22.40 -11.06
C GLU A 140 7.26 23.90 -11.35
N LEU A 141 7.47 24.26 -12.61
CA LEU A 141 7.56 25.66 -13.05
C LEU A 141 6.25 26.42 -12.83
N VAL A 142 5.10 25.76 -13.02
CA VAL A 142 3.78 26.37 -12.77
C VAL A 142 3.60 26.68 -11.28
N VAL A 143 3.91 25.73 -10.40
CA VAL A 143 3.81 25.93 -8.95
C VAL A 143 4.79 27.00 -8.49
N LEU A 144 6.05 26.96 -8.92
CA LEU A 144 7.05 27.99 -8.65
C LEU A 144 6.60 29.39 -9.07
N GLY A 145 6.07 29.51 -10.30
CA GLY A 145 5.58 30.77 -10.83
C GLY A 145 4.39 31.32 -10.04
N LYS A 146 3.46 30.46 -9.63
CA LYS A 146 2.27 30.86 -8.86
C LYS A 146 2.58 31.19 -7.41
N LEU A 147 3.55 30.51 -6.80
CA LEU A 147 4.06 30.81 -5.46
C LEU A 147 5.12 31.93 -5.47
N LYS A 148 5.41 32.52 -6.63
CA LYS A 148 6.41 33.59 -6.82
C LYS A 148 7.79 33.20 -6.28
N TRP A 149 8.17 31.93 -6.43
CA TRP A 149 9.40 31.35 -5.89
C TRP A 149 9.56 31.49 -4.36
N ASN A 150 8.51 31.89 -3.64
CA ASN A 150 8.53 32.05 -2.19
C ASN A 150 8.24 30.72 -1.51
N LEU A 151 9.23 29.83 -1.56
CA LEU A 151 9.16 28.45 -1.06
C LEU A 151 9.66 28.27 0.38
N ALA A 152 10.49 29.17 0.90
CA ALA A 152 11.00 29.10 2.27
C ALA A 152 9.93 29.50 3.31
N ALA A 153 8.82 28.77 3.32
CA ALA A 153 7.73 28.94 4.26
C ALA A 153 8.15 28.42 5.65
N VAL A 154 7.70 29.13 6.67
CA VAL A 154 7.84 28.69 8.06
C VAL A 154 6.86 27.55 8.30
N THR A 155 7.37 26.46 8.88
CA THR A 155 6.62 25.26 9.22
C THR A 155 6.49 25.13 10.74
N PRO A 156 5.52 24.34 11.25
CA PRO A 156 5.40 24.11 12.69
C PRO A 156 6.67 23.52 13.32
N HIS A 157 7.43 22.73 12.55
CA HIS A 157 8.70 22.16 12.98
C HIS A 157 9.75 23.21 13.36
N ASP A 158 9.78 24.34 12.65
CA ASP A 158 10.73 25.43 12.92
C ASP A 158 10.50 26.02 14.32
N PHE A 159 9.30 25.89 14.90
CA PHE A 159 8.97 26.40 16.24
C PHE A 159 9.21 25.40 17.37
N ILE A 160 9.25 24.08 17.10
CA ILE A 160 9.37 23.05 18.16
C ILE A 160 10.59 23.31 19.04
N GLU A 161 11.75 23.56 18.43
CA GLU A 161 13.00 23.77 19.19
C GLU A 161 12.95 25.02 20.07
N HIS A 162 12.34 26.10 19.58
CA HIS A 162 12.20 27.34 20.33
C HIS A 162 11.24 27.18 21.51
N ILE A 163 10.17 26.41 21.35
CA ILE A 163 9.18 26.14 22.40
C ILE A 163 9.79 25.23 23.45
N VAL A 164 10.28 24.06 23.04
CA VAL A 164 10.77 23.01 23.95
C VAL A 164 11.93 23.50 24.82
N LYS A 165 12.82 24.34 24.30
CA LYS A 165 13.93 24.92 25.06
C LYS A 165 13.51 25.93 26.13
N LYS A 166 12.37 26.60 25.96
CA LYS A 166 11.84 27.58 26.93
C LYS A 166 10.97 26.93 28.00
N LEU A 167 10.66 25.65 27.86
CA LEU A 167 9.90 24.88 28.85
C LEU A 167 10.88 24.20 29.84
N PRO A 168 10.54 24.15 31.14
CA PRO A 168 11.33 23.46 32.15
C PRO A 168 11.15 21.93 32.07
N LEU A 169 11.52 21.34 30.93
CA LEU A 169 11.33 19.91 30.65
C LEU A 169 12.60 19.10 30.98
N PRO A 170 12.46 17.88 31.53
CA PRO A 170 13.56 16.94 31.67
C PRO A 170 14.16 16.56 30.30
N SER A 171 15.50 16.60 30.19
CA SER A 171 16.22 16.39 28.91
C SER A 171 16.00 15.01 28.29
N ASP A 172 15.73 14.00 29.12
CA ASP A 172 15.43 12.62 28.76
C ASP A 172 14.07 12.47 28.06
N LYS A 173 13.10 13.34 28.36
CA LYS A 173 11.75 13.29 27.79
C LYS A 173 11.61 14.10 26.50
N LEU A 174 12.58 14.96 26.19
CA LEU A 174 12.56 15.84 25.01
C LEU A 174 12.44 15.09 23.66
N PRO A 175 13.19 13.99 23.41
CA PRO A 175 13.05 13.27 22.14
C PRO A 175 11.65 12.66 21.96
N LEU A 176 11.03 12.21 23.05
CA LEU A 176 9.70 11.63 23.03
C LEU A 176 8.62 12.68 22.76
N ILE A 177 8.72 13.84 23.43
CA ILE A 177 7.81 14.99 23.21
C ILE A 177 7.91 15.47 21.77
N ARG A 178 9.14 15.60 21.23
CA ARG A 178 9.37 15.96 19.84
C ARG A 178 8.67 15.00 18.88
N LYS A 179 8.87 13.69 19.07
CA LYS A 179 8.24 12.66 18.23
C LYS A 179 6.71 12.76 18.23
N HIS A 180 6.09 12.96 19.40
CA HIS A 180 4.64 13.09 19.51
C HIS A 180 4.14 14.40 18.86
N ALA A 181 4.84 15.51 19.08
CA ALA A 181 4.51 16.79 18.45
C ALA A 181 4.59 16.70 16.92
N GLN A 182 5.60 16.01 16.37
CA GLN A 182 5.73 15.76 14.92
C GLN A 182 4.54 14.98 14.37
N THR A 183 4.10 13.92 15.06
CA THR A 183 2.88 13.17 14.68
C THR A 183 1.63 14.06 14.67
N PHE A 184 1.45 14.93 15.69
CA PHE A 184 0.32 15.86 15.71
C PHE A 184 0.38 16.90 14.60
N ILE A 185 1.56 17.42 14.27
CA ILE A 185 1.75 18.34 13.14
C ILE A 185 1.35 17.67 11.82
N ALA A 186 1.76 16.41 11.60
CA ALA A 186 1.37 15.65 10.42
C ALA A 186 -0.16 15.44 10.36
N LEU A 187 -0.79 15.08 11.48
CA LEU A 187 -2.25 14.96 11.57
C LEU A 187 -2.95 16.28 11.24
N CYS A 188 -2.51 17.40 11.81
CA CYS A 188 -3.02 18.73 11.50
C CYS A 188 -2.92 19.06 10.01
N ALA A 189 -1.80 18.74 9.38
CA ALA A 189 -1.60 19.02 7.96
C ALA A 189 -2.62 18.28 7.06
N THR A 190 -3.07 17.08 7.46
CA THR A 190 -4.08 16.31 6.71
C THR A 190 -5.50 16.89 6.79
N ASP A 191 -5.83 17.57 7.89
CA ASP A 191 -7.15 18.18 8.10
C ASP A 191 -7.17 19.65 7.63
N PHE A 192 -8.17 20.00 6.82
CA PHE A 192 -8.29 21.35 6.26
C PHE A 192 -8.61 22.41 7.33
N ASN A 193 -9.19 22.05 8.46
CA ASN A 193 -9.51 23.00 9.52
C ASN A 193 -8.27 23.73 10.05
N PHE A 194 -7.10 23.06 10.05
CA PHE A 194 -5.83 23.64 10.47
C PHE A 194 -5.10 24.41 9.36
N ALA A 195 -5.56 24.38 8.10
CA ALA A 195 -4.86 25.02 6.99
C ALA A 195 -4.73 26.55 7.15
N MET A 196 -5.63 27.17 7.92
CA MET A 196 -5.61 28.61 8.21
C MET A 196 -4.97 28.96 9.58
N TYR A 197 -4.56 27.96 10.36
CA TYR A 197 -3.91 28.19 11.65
C TYR A 197 -2.44 28.56 11.42
N PRO A 198 -1.90 29.57 12.14
CA PRO A 198 -0.47 29.88 12.09
C PRO A 198 0.38 28.67 12.47
N PRO A 199 1.51 28.41 11.78
CA PRO A 199 2.44 27.35 12.13
C PRO A 199 2.88 27.35 13.60
N SER A 200 3.06 28.53 14.22
CA SER A 200 3.38 28.69 15.64
C SER A 200 2.29 28.13 16.56
N MET A 201 1.02 28.37 16.23
CA MET A 201 -0.13 27.87 16.97
C MET A 201 -0.24 26.36 16.86
N ILE A 202 -0.03 25.79 15.66
CA ILE A 202 -0.03 24.33 15.44
C ILE A 202 1.11 23.68 16.23
N ALA A 203 2.31 24.25 16.19
CA ALA A 203 3.47 23.73 16.93
C ALA A 203 3.23 23.76 18.44
N THR A 204 2.73 24.87 18.96
CA THR A 204 2.45 25.09 20.38
C THR A 204 1.33 24.19 20.88
N GLY A 205 0.25 24.06 20.10
CA GLY A 205 -0.85 23.13 20.38
C GLY A 205 -0.37 21.68 20.38
N SER A 206 0.47 21.29 19.41
CA SER A 206 1.03 19.95 19.30
C SER A 206 1.98 19.60 20.45
N VAL A 207 2.85 20.52 20.86
CA VAL A 207 3.74 20.34 22.03
C VAL A 207 2.93 20.25 23.31
N GLY A 208 1.92 21.11 23.49
CA GLY A 208 1.03 21.05 24.66
C GLY A 208 0.27 19.73 24.74
N ALA A 209 -0.35 19.29 23.65
CA ALA A 209 -1.04 18.00 23.57
C ALA A 209 -0.10 16.81 23.84
N ALA A 210 1.15 16.87 23.35
CA ALA A 210 2.16 15.84 23.63
C ALA A 210 2.54 15.76 25.11
N ILE A 211 2.74 16.91 25.76
CA ILE A 211 3.07 16.97 27.19
C ILE A 211 1.89 16.48 28.05
N CYS A 212 0.67 16.92 27.74
CA CYS A 212 -0.54 16.49 28.44
C CYS A 212 -0.81 14.99 28.28
N GLY A 213 -0.62 14.45 27.07
CA GLY A 213 -0.88 13.05 26.74
C GLY A 213 0.14 12.07 27.34
N LEU A 214 1.39 12.49 27.54
CA LEU A 214 2.48 11.62 28.03
C LEU A 214 2.46 11.38 29.55
N GLN A 215 1.51 11.96 30.30
CA GLN A 215 1.35 11.79 31.76
C GLN A 215 2.70 11.76 32.48
N LEU A 216 3.44 12.86 32.42
CA LEU A 216 4.60 13.07 33.30
C LEU A 216 4.09 12.88 34.75
N ASP A 217 4.70 11.94 35.48
CA ASP A 217 4.28 11.35 36.77
C ASP A 217 3.25 12.14 37.63
N ASP A 218 2.32 11.41 38.26
CA ASP A 218 1.12 11.88 39.00
C ASP A 218 1.36 12.99 40.07
N GLY A 219 2.61 13.31 40.40
CA GLY A 219 2.99 14.43 41.29
C GLY A 219 3.10 15.81 40.61
N GLU A 220 3.25 15.89 39.28
CA GLU A 220 3.46 17.16 38.53
C GLU A 220 2.21 17.70 37.83
N ARG A 221 1.12 16.91 37.83
CA ARG A 221 -0.17 17.20 37.20
C ARG A 221 -0.80 18.53 37.64
N THR A 222 -0.54 18.96 38.86
CA THR A 222 -1.08 20.18 39.47
C THR A 222 -0.29 21.44 39.12
N LEU A 223 0.94 21.32 38.61
CA LEU A 223 1.76 22.48 38.26
C LEU A 223 1.58 22.91 36.80
N TRP A 224 1.25 21.97 35.90
CA TRP A 224 1.36 22.20 34.45
C TRP A 224 0.03 22.39 33.73
N GLY A 225 -1.12 21.88 34.18
CA GLY A 225 -2.37 21.95 33.37
C GLY A 225 -2.74 23.35 32.84
N ASP A 226 -3.09 24.27 33.74
CA ASP A 226 -3.46 25.64 33.34
C ASP A 226 -2.24 26.53 33.07
N ASN A 227 -1.17 26.39 33.87
CA ASN A 227 0.03 27.21 33.73
C ASN A 227 0.85 26.91 32.46
N LEU A 228 0.85 25.67 31.96
CA LEU A 228 1.58 25.30 30.74
C LEU A 228 0.95 25.96 29.53
N THR A 229 -0.38 25.97 29.44
CA THR A 229 -1.07 26.61 28.32
C THR A 229 -0.82 28.11 28.32
N ASP A 230 -0.83 28.74 29.50
CA ASP A 230 -0.46 30.16 29.66
C ASP A 230 1.02 30.42 29.30
N LEU A 231 1.93 29.52 29.67
CA LEU A 231 3.35 29.64 29.36
C LEU A 231 3.60 29.48 27.85
N LEU A 232 2.98 28.48 27.24
CA LEU A 232 3.02 28.20 25.81
C LEU A 232 2.46 29.38 25.00
N ALA A 233 1.30 29.90 25.40
CA ALA A 233 0.69 31.09 24.83
C ALA A 233 1.62 32.32 24.92
N LYS A 234 2.32 32.51 26.05
CA LYS A 234 3.32 33.58 26.20
C LYS A 234 4.52 33.41 25.29
N ILE A 235 4.98 32.18 25.04
CA ILE A 235 6.15 31.90 24.19
C ILE A 235 5.89 32.32 22.73
N THR A 236 4.72 31.99 22.18
CA THR A 236 4.36 32.31 20.79
C THR A 236 3.49 33.54 20.64
N ASN A 237 3.25 34.29 21.72
CA ASN A 237 2.37 35.45 21.75
C ASN A 237 0.98 35.15 21.16
N THR A 238 0.40 34.02 21.57
CA THR A 238 -0.90 33.52 21.12
C THR A 238 -1.94 33.71 22.22
N GLU A 239 -3.20 33.98 21.87
CA GLU A 239 -4.28 34.02 22.87
C GLU A 239 -4.52 32.63 23.47
N VAL A 240 -4.63 32.58 24.81
CA VAL A 240 -4.78 31.33 25.57
C VAL A 240 -6.00 30.53 25.11
N ASP A 241 -7.13 31.19 24.88
CA ASP A 241 -8.37 30.54 24.46
C ASP A 241 -8.25 29.94 23.06
N CYS A 242 -7.57 30.63 22.13
CA CYS A 242 -7.28 30.10 20.79
C CYS A 242 -6.37 28.88 20.86
N LEU A 243 -5.36 28.91 21.73
CA LEU A 243 -4.45 27.79 21.93
C LEU A 243 -5.16 26.57 22.54
N LYS A 244 -6.03 26.78 23.55
CA LYS A 244 -6.88 25.73 24.13
C LYS A 244 -7.78 25.10 23.07
N ALA A 245 -8.48 25.93 22.29
CA ALA A 245 -9.33 25.45 21.19
C ALA A 245 -8.54 24.67 20.13
N CYS A 246 -7.28 25.07 19.86
CA CYS A 246 -6.40 24.35 18.95
C CYS A 246 -6.02 22.97 19.53
N GLN A 247 -5.63 22.89 20.80
CA GLN A 247 -5.30 21.63 21.48
C GLN A 247 -6.48 20.66 21.49
N GLU A 248 -7.67 21.14 21.88
CA GLU A 248 -8.91 20.33 21.87
C GLU A 248 -9.25 19.80 20.48
N GLN A 249 -9.03 20.61 19.43
CA GLN A 249 -9.21 20.18 18.05
C GLN A 249 -8.19 19.11 17.64
N ILE A 250 -6.92 19.25 18.03
CA ILE A 250 -5.88 18.26 17.76
C ILE A 250 -6.24 16.92 18.41
N GLU A 251 -6.65 16.95 19.69
CA GLU A 251 -7.10 15.77 20.42
C GLU A 251 -8.36 15.14 19.81
N SER A 252 -9.33 15.96 19.40
CA SER A 252 -10.54 15.49 18.71
C SER A 252 -10.20 14.80 17.38
N VAL A 253 -9.29 15.37 16.59
CA VAL A 253 -8.84 14.77 15.33
C VAL A 253 -8.08 13.47 15.60
N LEU A 254 -7.22 13.41 16.62
CA LEU A 254 -6.57 12.17 17.04
C LEU A 254 -7.60 11.10 17.42
N VAL A 255 -8.57 11.44 18.27
CA VAL A 255 -9.63 10.52 18.70
C VAL A 255 -10.47 10.06 17.51
N SER A 256 -10.76 10.94 16.55
CA SER A 256 -11.49 10.58 15.33
C SER A 256 -10.69 9.60 14.46
N ASN A 257 -9.38 9.82 14.29
CA ASN A 257 -8.51 8.90 13.55
C ASN A 257 -8.37 7.56 14.29
N LEU A 258 -8.18 7.57 15.61
CA LEU A 258 -8.15 6.37 16.43
C LEU A 258 -9.49 5.63 16.41
N ARG A 259 -10.62 6.34 16.35
CA ARG A 259 -11.95 5.74 16.16
C ARG A 259 -12.13 5.20 14.75
N GLN A 260 -11.59 5.83 13.71
CA GLN A 260 -11.62 5.28 12.36
C GLN A 260 -10.79 4.00 12.27
N VAL A 261 -9.59 3.98 12.86
CA VAL A 261 -8.75 2.78 12.97
C VAL A 261 -9.44 1.72 13.84
N ARG A 262 -10.00 2.10 14.99
CA ARG A 262 -10.74 1.19 15.88
C ARG A 262 -12.07 0.74 15.30
N GLN A 263 -12.75 1.52 14.45
CA GLN A 263 -13.98 1.12 13.77
C GLN A 263 -13.66 0.21 12.59
N GLN A 264 -12.53 0.39 11.91
CA GLN A 264 -12.00 -0.60 10.97
C GLN A 264 -11.65 -1.91 11.71
N GLN A 265 -11.03 -1.84 12.90
CA GLN A 265 -10.74 -3.00 13.75
C GLN A 265 -11.98 -3.59 14.46
N GLN A 266 -12.99 -2.77 14.81
CA GLN A 266 -14.23 -3.20 15.46
C GLN A 266 -15.26 -3.67 14.44
N GLN A 267 -15.28 -3.17 13.21
CA GLN A 267 -16.05 -3.81 12.14
C GLN A 267 -15.47 -5.20 11.82
N GLN A 268 -14.14 -5.37 11.93
CA GLN A 268 -13.49 -6.68 11.91
C GLN A 268 -13.85 -7.56 13.13
N GLN A 269 -14.00 -7.01 14.35
CA GLN A 269 -14.37 -7.80 15.56
C GLN A 269 -15.88 -7.99 15.77
N GLN A 270 -16.74 -7.08 15.30
CA GLN A 270 -18.19 -7.14 15.51
C GLN A 270 -18.86 -8.05 14.48
N GLN A 271 -18.23 -8.29 13.32
CA GLN A 271 -18.58 -9.42 12.45
C GLN A 271 -18.16 -10.79 13.04
N GLN A 272 -17.20 -10.83 13.97
CA GLN A 272 -16.88 -12.06 14.74
C GLN A 272 -17.83 -12.31 15.93
N GLN A 273 -18.49 -11.28 16.48
CA GLN A 273 -19.35 -11.43 17.67
C GLN A 273 -20.86 -11.55 17.39
N LEU A 274 -21.34 -11.21 16.19
CA LEU A 274 -22.75 -11.41 15.82
C LEU A 274 -23.15 -12.87 15.53
N GLN A 275 -22.23 -13.83 15.69
CA GLN A 275 -22.54 -15.28 15.69
C GLN A 275 -22.50 -15.94 17.08
N GLY A 276 -22.17 -15.22 18.16
CA GLY A 276 -21.98 -15.82 19.48
C GLY A 276 -23.00 -15.35 20.52
N GLY A 277 -24.21 -15.91 20.55
CA GLY A 277 -25.22 -15.49 21.53
C GLY A 277 -26.45 -16.38 21.70
N GLY A 278 -26.27 -17.69 21.97
CA GLY A 278 -27.34 -18.59 22.41
C GLY A 278 -26.78 -19.82 23.11
N SER A 279 -26.83 -19.84 24.46
CA SER A 279 -26.30 -20.90 25.30
C SER A 279 -27.37 -21.96 25.65
N LYS A 280 -27.14 -23.22 25.32
CA LYS A 280 -27.00 -24.36 26.27
C LYS A 280 -27.02 -25.73 25.57
N ALA A 281 -26.05 -26.55 26.00
CA ALA A 281 -26.07 -28.01 26.13
C ALA A 281 -25.44 -28.87 25.00
N VAL A 282 -24.41 -29.61 25.45
CA VAL A 282 -23.86 -30.91 25.02
C VAL A 282 -22.86 -30.96 23.86
N GLU A 283 -21.71 -31.50 24.25
CA GLU A 283 -20.50 -32.00 23.59
C GLU A 283 -20.61 -32.70 22.22
N GLU A 284 -19.44 -32.72 21.55
CA GLU A 284 -18.94 -33.71 20.58
C GLU A 284 -19.55 -33.76 19.16
N LEU A 285 -18.81 -33.26 18.16
CA LEU A 285 -18.11 -34.07 17.14
C LEU A 285 -17.57 -33.23 15.96
N ASP A 286 -16.34 -33.56 15.64
CA ASP A 286 -15.48 -33.18 14.52
C ASP A 286 -16.08 -33.54 13.14
N GLN A 287 -15.89 -32.69 12.12
CA GLN A 287 -15.93 -33.07 10.69
C GLN A 287 -15.40 -31.97 9.74
N ALA A 288 -14.09 -32.06 9.46
CA ALA A 288 -13.37 -31.74 8.22
C ALA A 288 -13.95 -30.70 7.23
N ALA A 289 -13.34 -29.50 7.21
CA ALA A 289 -13.32 -28.63 6.04
C ALA A 289 -11.89 -28.59 5.46
N THR A 290 -11.76 -28.88 4.17
CA THR A 290 -10.48 -28.88 3.44
C THR A 290 -10.07 -27.45 3.07
N PRO A 291 -8.93 -26.94 3.57
CA PRO A 291 -8.44 -25.64 3.15
C PRO A 291 -7.79 -25.76 1.76
N THR A 292 -8.19 -24.91 0.83
CA THR A 292 -7.68 -24.85 -0.56
C THR A 292 -6.72 -23.68 -0.69
N ASP A 293 -5.51 -23.90 -1.21
CA ASP A 293 -4.55 -22.83 -1.54
C ASP A 293 -4.67 -22.48 -3.03
N VAL A 294 -4.86 -21.19 -3.36
CA VAL A 294 -4.87 -20.69 -4.75
C VAL A 294 -3.70 -19.73 -4.94
N ARG A 295 -2.82 -20.08 -5.88
CA ARG A 295 -1.69 -19.26 -6.32
C ARG A 295 -1.96 -18.73 -7.71
N ASP A 296 -1.79 -17.42 -7.83
CA ASP A 296 -2.09 -16.63 -9.00
C ASP A 296 -0.78 -16.10 -9.59
N ILE A 297 -0.57 -16.28 -10.89
CA ILE A 297 0.64 -15.81 -11.59
C ILE A 297 0.25 -14.98 -12.81
N ASN A 298 0.85 -13.80 -12.93
CA ASN A 298 0.72 -12.94 -14.09
C ASN A 298 1.65 -13.38 -15.24
N LEU A 299 1.44 -12.87 -16.44
CA LEU A 299 2.19 -13.31 -17.62
C LEU A 299 3.59 -12.74 -17.72
N GLY A 300 4.47 -13.51 -18.39
CA GLY A 300 5.73 -12.98 -18.89
C GLY A 300 5.52 -11.94 -19.99
N GLU A 301 6.53 -11.11 -20.21
CA GLU A 301 6.53 -10.05 -21.22
C GLU A 301 6.26 -10.57 -22.65
N THR A 302 5.50 -9.82 -23.44
CA THR A 302 5.38 -10.00 -24.90
C THR A 302 5.94 -8.80 -25.67
N ARG A 303 6.14 -8.94 -26.98
CA ARG A 303 6.50 -7.81 -27.86
C ARG A 303 5.58 -6.60 -27.69
N TYR A 304 4.28 -6.82 -27.46
CA TYR A 304 3.30 -5.75 -27.30
C TYR A 304 3.53 -4.96 -26.00
N ASN A 305 3.94 -5.64 -24.92
CA ASN A 305 4.33 -4.97 -23.68
C ASN A 305 5.56 -4.08 -23.89
N LYS A 306 6.60 -4.62 -24.57
CA LYS A 306 7.83 -3.90 -24.92
C LYS A 306 7.54 -2.66 -25.79
N GLU A 307 6.64 -2.80 -26.76
CA GLU A 307 6.24 -1.71 -27.68
C GLU A 307 5.13 -0.79 -27.11
N LYS A 308 4.68 -1.00 -25.87
CA LYS A 308 3.60 -0.23 -25.22
C LYS A 308 2.28 -0.23 -26.01
N LEU A 309 1.99 -1.36 -26.66
CA LEU A 309 0.74 -1.63 -27.36
C LEU A 309 -0.24 -2.36 -26.45
N LEU A 310 -1.51 -1.99 -26.54
CA LEU A 310 -2.58 -2.56 -25.72
C LEU A 310 -2.91 -3.98 -26.21
N GLN A 311 -2.93 -4.93 -25.28
CA GLN A 311 -3.18 -6.33 -25.57
C GLN A 311 -4.38 -6.80 -24.74
N GLY A 312 -5.45 -7.19 -25.43
CA GLY A 312 -6.65 -7.78 -24.82
C GLY A 312 -6.87 -9.21 -25.31
N GLN A 313 -8.08 -9.51 -25.74
CA GLN A 313 -8.47 -10.86 -26.20
C GLN A 313 -8.23 -11.08 -27.70
N GLY A 314 -8.38 -10.03 -28.51
CA GLY A 314 -8.16 -10.05 -29.96
C GLY A 314 -6.69 -9.99 -30.37
N VAL A 315 -5.77 -9.78 -29.43
CA VAL A 315 -4.32 -9.87 -29.65
C VAL A 315 -3.75 -11.03 -28.85
N ASP A 316 -3.54 -12.14 -29.56
CA ASP A 316 -2.96 -13.35 -28.99
C ASP A 316 -1.49 -13.52 -29.40
N ALA A 317 -0.61 -12.70 -28.81
CA ALA A 317 0.83 -12.78 -29.07
C ALA A 317 1.51 -13.80 -28.13
N PRO A 318 2.57 -14.47 -28.59
CA PRO A 318 3.44 -15.28 -27.73
C PRO A 318 4.30 -14.41 -26.80
N LEU A 319 4.92 -15.06 -25.82
CA LEU A 319 5.96 -14.48 -24.97
C LEU A 319 7.17 -13.99 -25.82
N SER A 320 7.80 -12.90 -25.37
CA SER A 320 9.12 -12.49 -25.84
C SER A 320 10.20 -13.42 -25.27
N GLU A 321 11.43 -13.29 -25.74
CA GLU A 321 12.57 -13.99 -25.12
C GLU A 321 12.71 -13.62 -23.64
N ASN A 322 12.52 -12.35 -23.28
CA ASN A 322 12.49 -11.92 -21.88
C ASN A 322 11.31 -12.53 -21.11
N GLY A 323 10.13 -12.60 -21.74
CA GLY A 323 8.95 -13.25 -21.17
C GLY A 323 9.13 -14.74 -20.91
N LEU A 324 9.91 -15.44 -21.74
CA LEU A 324 10.28 -16.83 -21.50
C LEU A 324 11.22 -16.96 -20.28
N ARG A 325 12.24 -16.10 -20.17
CA ARG A 325 13.15 -16.09 -19.02
C ARG A 325 12.41 -15.77 -17.71
N GLN A 326 11.44 -14.85 -17.78
CA GLN A 326 10.52 -14.55 -16.68
C GLN A 326 9.69 -15.78 -16.28
N ALA A 327 9.09 -16.48 -17.24
CA ALA A 327 8.34 -17.70 -16.98
C ALA A 327 9.21 -18.84 -16.42
N GLU A 328 10.46 -18.97 -16.89
CA GLU A 328 11.44 -19.92 -16.35
C GLU A 328 11.80 -19.59 -14.90
N ALA A 329 12.06 -18.32 -14.57
CA ALA A 329 12.32 -17.89 -13.21
C ALA A 329 11.14 -18.18 -12.28
N ALA A 330 9.90 -17.93 -12.73
CA ALA A 330 8.69 -18.31 -12.00
C ALA A 330 8.57 -19.84 -11.81
N GLY A 331 8.92 -20.62 -12.85
CA GLY A 331 8.97 -22.07 -12.79
C GLY A 331 9.98 -22.60 -11.77
N VAL A 332 11.20 -22.04 -11.76
CA VAL A 332 12.24 -22.38 -10.78
C VAL A 332 11.81 -22.01 -9.36
N TYR A 333 11.20 -20.84 -9.17
CA TYR A 333 10.68 -20.42 -7.87
C TYR A 333 9.58 -21.34 -7.34
N LEU A 334 8.75 -21.90 -8.23
CA LEU A 334 7.66 -22.81 -7.89
C LEU A 334 8.00 -24.31 -8.00
N ARG A 335 9.27 -24.65 -8.22
CA ARG A 335 9.67 -26.02 -8.55
C ARG A 335 9.27 -27.05 -7.48
N ASP A 336 9.27 -26.65 -6.20
CA ASP A 336 9.03 -27.53 -5.06
C ASP A 336 7.59 -27.42 -4.50
N VAL A 337 6.67 -26.83 -5.27
CA VAL A 337 5.25 -26.68 -4.88
C VAL A 337 4.43 -27.80 -5.52
N ARG A 338 3.64 -28.53 -4.71
CA ARG A 338 2.81 -29.64 -5.23
C ARG A 338 1.45 -29.17 -5.71
N PHE A 339 1.32 -28.85 -7.00
CA PHE A 339 0.01 -28.48 -7.56
C PHE A 339 -0.90 -29.69 -7.75
N THR A 340 -2.15 -29.59 -7.31
CA THR A 340 -3.22 -30.56 -7.60
C THR A 340 -3.98 -30.20 -8.88
N ASN A 341 -4.08 -28.90 -9.18
CA ASN A 341 -4.78 -28.39 -10.36
C ASN A 341 -3.99 -27.21 -10.95
N VAL A 342 -3.98 -27.10 -12.28
CA VAL A 342 -3.39 -25.96 -12.99
C VAL A 342 -4.40 -25.44 -14.01
N PHE A 343 -4.75 -24.17 -13.89
CA PHE A 343 -5.62 -23.45 -14.83
C PHE A 343 -4.84 -22.34 -15.53
N SER A 344 -5.14 -22.11 -16.79
CA SER A 344 -4.55 -21.02 -17.57
C SER A 344 -5.59 -20.37 -18.44
N SER A 345 -5.44 -19.08 -18.72
CA SER A 345 -6.06 -18.50 -19.91
C SER A 345 -5.65 -19.28 -21.16
N ASP A 346 -6.57 -19.38 -22.12
CA ASP A 346 -6.32 -20.04 -23.39
C ASP A 346 -5.56 -19.19 -24.42
N LEU A 347 -5.19 -17.95 -24.07
CA LEU A 347 -4.30 -17.12 -24.88
C LEU A 347 -2.85 -17.66 -24.80
N GLN A 348 -2.14 -17.61 -25.92
CA GLN A 348 -0.83 -18.20 -26.15
C GLN A 348 0.20 -17.81 -25.08
N ARG A 349 0.33 -16.52 -24.77
CA ARG A 349 1.24 -16.03 -23.71
C ARG A 349 0.97 -16.66 -22.33
N ALA A 350 -0.29 -16.89 -21.98
CA ALA A 350 -0.66 -17.56 -20.73
C ALA A 350 -0.36 -19.05 -20.76
N LYS A 351 -0.76 -19.72 -21.86
CA LYS A 351 -0.43 -21.13 -22.09
C LYS A 351 1.08 -21.37 -22.01
N GLN A 352 1.89 -20.52 -22.64
CA GLN A 352 3.35 -20.64 -22.62
C GLN A 352 3.89 -20.46 -21.21
N THR A 353 3.44 -19.42 -20.49
CA THR A 353 3.84 -19.17 -19.09
C THR A 353 3.51 -20.38 -18.21
N ALA A 354 2.28 -20.88 -18.24
CA ALA A 354 1.85 -22.05 -17.47
C ALA A 354 2.64 -23.32 -17.85
N SER A 355 2.89 -23.53 -19.14
CA SER A 355 3.64 -24.71 -19.62
C SER A 355 5.08 -24.71 -19.12
N VAL A 356 5.73 -23.54 -19.13
CA VAL A 356 7.11 -23.37 -18.63
C VAL A 356 7.16 -23.61 -17.12
N ILE A 357 6.21 -23.07 -16.35
CA ILE A 357 6.15 -23.27 -14.89
C ILE A 357 5.98 -24.75 -14.55
N VAL A 358 5.04 -25.44 -15.21
CA VAL A 358 4.79 -26.86 -14.97
C VAL A 358 5.99 -27.72 -15.39
N ALA A 359 6.70 -27.36 -16.46
CA ALA A 359 7.88 -28.10 -16.90
C ALA A 359 9.04 -28.06 -15.89
N HIS A 360 9.14 -27.01 -15.07
CA HIS A 360 10.16 -26.87 -14.03
C HIS A 360 9.74 -27.45 -12.68
N ASN A 361 8.53 -27.98 -12.55
CA ASN A 361 8.02 -28.49 -11.28
C ASN A 361 8.49 -29.93 -10.98
N ASN A 362 9.03 -30.15 -9.79
CA ASN A 362 9.59 -31.42 -9.35
C ASN A 362 8.55 -32.45 -8.87
N HIS A 363 7.32 -32.02 -8.58
CA HIS A 363 6.35 -32.85 -7.85
C HIS A 363 5.11 -33.25 -8.64
N CYS A 364 4.76 -32.52 -9.69
CA CYS A 364 3.61 -32.85 -10.53
C CYS A 364 3.98 -33.03 -12.01
N PRO A 365 4.93 -33.93 -12.34
CA PRO A 365 5.29 -34.20 -13.73
C PRO A 365 4.06 -34.71 -14.48
N GLY A 366 3.67 -33.99 -15.54
CA GLY A 366 2.52 -34.36 -16.37
C GLY A 366 1.16 -33.87 -15.88
N ILE A 367 1.08 -32.98 -14.88
CA ILE A 367 -0.18 -32.31 -14.55
C ILE A 367 -0.73 -31.57 -15.77
N LYS A 368 -2.02 -31.78 -16.06
CA LYS A 368 -2.68 -31.16 -17.21
C LYS A 368 -3.03 -29.71 -16.90
N VAL A 369 -2.52 -28.79 -17.72
CA VAL A 369 -2.97 -27.39 -17.72
C VAL A 369 -4.36 -27.30 -18.35
N VAL A 370 -5.37 -26.94 -17.56
CA VAL A 370 -6.74 -26.70 -18.01
C VAL A 370 -6.85 -25.28 -18.53
N CYS A 371 -7.06 -25.13 -19.83
CA CYS A 371 -7.26 -23.81 -20.44
C CYS A 371 -8.72 -23.38 -20.32
N ASP A 372 -8.99 -22.25 -19.66
CA ASP A 372 -10.34 -21.70 -19.47
C ASP A 372 -10.46 -20.32 -20.14
N PRO A 373 -11.38 -20.14 -21.11
CA PRO A 373 -11.68 -18.84 -21.72
C PRO A 373 -12.13 -17.77 -20.71
N LYS A 374 -12.69 -18.17 -19.55
CA LYS A 374 -13.04 -17.24 -18.46
C LYS A 374 -11.82 -16.54 -17.88
N LEU A 375 -10.61 -17.07 -18.06
CA LEU A 375 -9.38 -16.45 -17.61
C LEU A 375 -8.76 -15.48 -18.64
N ARG A 376 -9.41 -15.21 -19.78
CA ARG A 376 -8.86 -14.26 -20.78
C ARG A 376 -8.71 -12.84 -20.24
N GLU A 377 -7.76 -12.10 -20.80
CA GLU A 377 -7.61 -10.67 -20.49
C GLU A 377 -8.91 -9.90 -20.79
N ARG A 378 -9.08 -8.72 -20.20
CA ARG A 378 -10.13 -7.79 -20.60
C ARG A 378 -10.04 -7.50 -22.10
N SER A 379 -11.16 -7.61 -22.81
CA SER A 379 -11.22 -7.15 -24.20
C SER A 379 -11.20 -5.62 -24.24
N PHE A 380 -10.30 -5.03 -25.02
CA PHE A 380 -10.26 -3.58 -25.25
C PHE A 380 -10.84 -3.19 -26.61
N GLY A 381 -11.47 -4.13 -27.32
CA GLY A 381 -12.16 -3.87 -28.58
C GLY A 381 -11.28 -3.17 -29.60
N ILE A 382 -11.76 -2.06 -30.16
CA ILE A 382 -11.06 -1.32 -31.21
C ILE A 382 -9.74 -0.66 -30.75
N ALA A 383 -9.44 -0.67 -29.44
CA ALA A 383 -8.18 -0.14 -28.90
C ALA A 383 -7.05 -1.19 -28.85
N GLU A 384 -7.35 -2.47 -29.08
CA GLU A 384 -6.34 -3.52 -29.10
C GLU A 384 -5.35 -3.37 -30.26
N GLY A 385 -4.09 -3.73 -30.01
CA GLY A 385 -2.98 -3.61 -30.96
C GLY A 385 -2.53 -2.16 -31.21
N LYS A 386 -3.18 -1.17 -30.60
CA LYS A 386 -2.81 0.24 -30.69
C LYS A 386 -2.00 0.67 -29.47
N PRO A 387 -1.22 1.76 -29.56
CA PRO A 387 -0.55 2.33 -28.40
C PRO A 387 -1.52 2.57 -27.24
N VAL A 388 -1.11 2.26 -26.01
CA VAL A 388 -1.92 2.52 -24.79
C VAL A 388 -2.34 4.00 -24.68
N LYS A 389 -1.54 4.92 -25.25
CA LYS A 389 -1.86 6.34 -25.34
C LYS A 389 -3.16 6.60 -26.11
N ASP A 390 -3.45 5.82 -27.14
CA ASP A 390 -4.65 6.00 -27.95
C ASP A 390 -5.90 5.66 -27.16
N MET A 391 -5.88 4.59 -26.36
CA MET A 391 -6.95 4.27 -25.42
C MET A 391 -7.17 5.42 -24.42
N LYS A 392 -6.09 6.01 -23.87
CA LYS A 392 -6.19 7.18 -22.98
C LYS A 392 -6.82 8.39 -23.68
N ASN A 393 -6.47 8.62 -24.95
CA ASN A 393 -7.05 9.68 -25.77
C ASN A 393 -8.54 9.44 -26.03
N MET A 394 -8.95 8.19 -26.31
CA MET A 394 -10.35 7.81 -26.50
C MET A 394 -11.16 8.00 -25.22
N ALA A 395 -10.62 7.60 -24.07
CA ALA A 395 -11.24 7.84 -22.77
C ALA A 395 -11.46 9.35 -22.53
N LYS A 396 -10.42 10.16 -22.78
CA LYS A 396 -10.48 11.62 -22.65
C LYS A 396 -11.51 12.25 -23.58
N ALA A 397 -11.59 11.80 -24.84
CA ALA A 397 -12.57 12.27 -25.81
C ALA A 397 -14.01 11.93 -25.38
N ALA A 398 -14.21 10.80 -24.70
CA ALA A 398 -15.48 10.39 -24.11
C ALA A 398 -15.79 11.04 -22.75
N GLY A 399 -14.92 11.90 -22.22
CA GLY A 399 -15.08 12.52 -20.89
C GLY A 399 -14.93 11.52 -19.72
N GLN A 400 -14.33 10.35 -19.97
CA GLN A 400 -14.12 9.29 -18.99
C GLN A 400 -12.62 9.14 -18.67
N GLN A 401 -12.29 8.34 -17.65
CA GLN A 401 -10.92 8.01 -17.28
C GLN A 401 -10.71 6.50 -17.30
N CYS A 402 -9.52 6.05 -17.67
CA CYS A 402 -9.09 4.67 -17.45
C CYS A 402 -8.91 4.41 -15.94
N PRO A 403 -9.20 3.20 -15.42
CA PRO A 403 -9.60 2.00 -16.16
C PRO A 403 -11.10 1.90 -16.50
N ARG A 404 -11.95 2.84 -16.02
CA ARG A 404 -13.42 2.75 -16.16
C ARG A 404 -13.93 2.91 -17.59
N PHE A 405 -13.16 3.58 -18.45
CA PHE A 405 -13.53 3.71 -19.86
C PHE A 405 -13.53 2.34 -20.56
N THR A 406 -14.63 2.05 -21.26
CA THR A 406 -14.75 0.87 -22.13
C THR A 406 -14.67 1.33 -23.59
N PRO A 407 -13.58 0.99 -24.32
CA PRO A 407 -13.50 1.29 -25.73
C PRO A 407 -14.62 0.58 -26.51
N PRO A 408 -15.04 1.11 -27.68
CA PRO A 408 -16.04 0.44 -28.51
C PRO A 408 -15.65 -1.01 -28.84
N GLY A 409 -16.59 -1.95 -28.64
CA GLY A 409 -16.36 -3.38 -28.80
C GLY A 409 -15.50 -4.02 -27.70
N GLY A 410 -15.11 -3.27 -26.67
CA GLY A 410 -14.42 -3.78 -25.49
C GLY A 410 -15.38 -4.27 -24.41
N GLU A 411 -14.82 -4.99 -23.44
CA GLU A 411 -15.53 -5.54 -22.28
C GLU A 411 -15.59 -4.49 -21.15
N THR A 412 -16.74 -4.37 -20.48
CA THR A 412 -16.91 -3.49 -19.32
C THR A 412 -16.29 -4.09 -18.06
N GLU A 413 -16.06 -3.26 -17.03
CA GLU A 413 -15.51 -3.75 -15.75
C GLU A 413 -16.46 -4.77 -15.10
N GLU A 414 -17.77 -4.53 -15.19
CA GLU A 414 -18.81 -5.40 -14.65
C GLU A 414 -18.85 -6.76 -15.38
N GLN A 415 -18.59 -6.78 -16.69
CA GLN A 415 -18.50 -8.01 -17.46
C GLN A 415 -17.28 -8.84 -17.05
N VAL A 416 -16.13 -8.19 -16.85
CA VAL A 416 -14.92 -8.85 -16.33
C VAL A 416 -15.18 -9.40 -14.92
N GLN A 417 -15.79 -8.62 -14.03
CA GLN A 417 -16.13 -9.05 -12.67
C GLN A 417 -17.07 -10.25 -12.65
N SER A 418 -18.13 -10.24 -13.47
CA SER A 418 -19.04 -11.39 -13.61
C SER A 418 -18.26 -12.64 -14.04
N ARG A 419 -17.34 -12.51 -14.99
CA ARG A 419 -16.52 -13.62 -15.49
C ARG A 419 -15.53 -14.15 -14.45
N VAL A 420 -14.95 -13.27 -13.63
CA VAL A 420 -14.13 -13.62 -12.47
C VAL A 420 -14.96 -14.45 -11.48
N LYS A 421 -16.14 -13.95 -11.11
CA LYS A 421 -17.05 -14.66 -10.19
C LYS A 421 -17.44 -16.02 -10.73
N ASP A 422 -17.85 -16.10 -12.00
CA ASP A 422 -18.22 -17.35 -12.65
C ASP A 422 -17.06 -18.36 -12.69
N PHE A 423 -15.81 -17.90 -12.80
CA PHE A 423 -14.63 -18.75 -12.73
C PHE A 423 -14.39 -19.23 -11.29
N MET A 424 -14.41 -18.33 -10.32
CA MET A 424 -14.19 -18.67 -8.90
C MET A 424 -15.24 -19.64 -8.37
N ASP A 425 -16.52 -19.44 -8.72
CA ASP A 425 -17.61 -20.36 -8.35
C ASP A 425 -17.39 -21.75 -8.97
N SER A 426 -16.99 -21.80 -10.25
CA SER A 426 -16.68 -23.07 -10.93
C SER A 426 -15.48 -23.78 -10.30
N LEU A 427 -14.44 -23.01 -9.94
CA LEU A 427 -13.23 -23.51 -9.30
C LEU A 427 -13.56 -24.13 -7.94
N CYS A 428 -14.26 -23.40 -7.08
CA CYS A 428 -14.67 -23.88 -5.76
C CYS A 428 -15.55 -25.14 -5.86
N GLN A 429 -16.55 -25.14 -6.76
CA GLN A 429 -17.40 -26.32 -6.98
C GLN A 429 -16.62 -27.54 -7.46
N GLN A 430 -15.67 -27.34 -8.40
CA GLN A 430 -14.84 -28.42 -8.90
C GLN A 430 -13.95 -29.02 -7.80
N ILE A 431 -13.36 -28.18 -6.96
CA ILE A 431 -12.49 -28.62 -5.86
C ILE A 431 -13.30 -29.35 -4.79
N VAL A 432 -14.48 -28.82 -4.42
CA VAL A 432 -15.40 -29.48 -3.48
C VAL A 432 -15.83 -30.86 -4.00
N ALA A 433 -16.20 -30.97 -5.29
CA ALA A 433 -16.58 -32.25 -5.89
C ALA A 433 -15.42 -33.26 -5.96
N GLN A 434 -14.19 -32.79 -6.25
CA GLN A 434 -12.99 -33.62 -6.23
C GLN A 434 -12.66 -34.11 -4.82
N HIS A 435 -12.88 -33.29 -3.78
CA HIS A 435 -12.71 -33.71 -2.39
C HIS A 435 -13.79 -34.68 -1.90
N ALA A 436 -15.05 -34.43 -2.25
CA ALA A 436 -16.16 -35.30 -1.86
C ALA A 436 -15.99 -36.72 -2.44
N SER A 437 -15.48 -36.83 -3.67
CA SER A 437 -15.19 -38.11 -4.33
C SER A 437 -13.98 -38.85 -3.73
N GLN A 438 -12.95 -38.14 -3.27
CA GLN A 438 -11.81 -38.74 -2.56
C GLN A 438 -12.19 -39.25 -1.15
N CYS A 439 -13.02 -38.52 -0.40
CA CYS A 439 -13.53 -38.97 0.90
C CYS A 439 -14.47 -40.19 0.81
N SER A 440 -15.19 -40.35 -0.30
CA SER A 440 -16.04 -41.53 -0.54
C SER A 440 -15.24 -42.75 -1.02
N GLN A 441 -14.12 -42.57 -1.73
CA GLN A 441 -13.20 -43.68 -2.05
C GLN A 441 -12.30 -44.08 -0.86
N GLY A 442 -11.99 -43.15 0.06
CA GLY A 442 -11.25 -43.45 1.30
C GLY A 442 -11.99 -44.33 2.30
N LYS A 443 -13.32 -44.44 2.20
CA LYS A 443 -14.15 -45.33 3.04
C LYS A 443 -14.21 -46.77 2.54
N GLU A 444 -13.90 -47.05 1.28
CA GLU A 444 -13.82 -48.43 0.74
C GLU A 444 -12.40 -49.02 0.82
N GLY A 445 -11.36 -48.19 1.01
CA GLY A 445 -9.97 -48.63 1.10
C GLY A 445 -9.45 -48.99 2.50
N LEU A 446 -10.21 -48.70 3.57
CA LEU A 446 -9.75 -48.89 4.95
C LEU A 446 -10.34 -50.12 5.67
N GLU A 447 -11.09 -50.99 4.97
CA GLU A 447 -11.57 -52.28 5.52
C GLU A 447 -10.76 -53.50 5.05
N THR A 448 -9.67 -53.33 4.27
CA THR A 448 -8.88 -54.48 3.78
C THR A 448 -7.39 -54.49 4.14
N ALA A 449 -6.91 -53.57 4.97
CA ALA A 449 -5.49 -53.51 5.37
C ALA A 449 -5.22 -53.58 6.89
N HIS A 450 -6.13 -54.15 7.68
CA HIS A 450 -5.83 -54.57 9.06
C HIS A 450 -5.64 -56.08 9.12
N ASN A 451 -4.54 -56.55 8.53
CA ASN A 451 -3.89 -57.81 8.89
C ASN A 451 -2.55 -57.90 8.17
N SER A 452 -1.48 -57.40 8.81
CA SER A 452 -0.17 -58.06 8.88
C SER A 452 0.89 -57.10 9.44
N LEU A 453 1.40 -57.45 10.63
CA LEU A 453 2.81 -57.37 11.08
C LEU A 453 3.43 -55.95 11.17
N GLY A 454 3.94 -55.47 12.29
CA GLY A 454 4.67 -56.14 13.38
C GLY A 454 6.00 -55.40 13.56
N ASP A 455 6.22 -54.85 14.76
CA ASP A 455 7.47 -54.40 15.39
C ASP A 455 8.70 -54.05 14.52
N THR A 456 9.25 -52.84 14.68
CA THR A 456 10.48 -52.65 15.48
C THR A 456 10.89 -51.18 15.61
N CYS A 457 11.25 -50.81 16.83
CA CYS A 457 11.91 -49.58 17.25
C CYS A 457 13.40 -49.61 16.83
N GLY A 458 13.95 -48.45 16.42
CA GLY A 458 15.36 -48.32 16.07
C GLY A 458 15.80 -46.86 16.00
N SER A 459 16.19 -46.32 17.14
CA SER A 459 16.92 -45.06 17.26
C SER A 459 18.34 -45.20 16.69
N SER A 460 18.76 -44.28 15.82
CA SER A 460 20.16 -43.84 15.80
C SER A 460 20.31 -42.48 15.13
N SER A 461 21.00 -41.63 15.87
CA SER A 461 21.51 -40.32 15.51
C SER A 461 22.66 -40.39 14.49
N SER A 462 22.62 -39.52 13.49
CA SER A 462 23.84 -38.85 13.01
C SER A 462 23.47 -37.54 12.35
N ALA A 463 23.59 -36.48 13.15
CA ALA A 463 23.70 -35.12 12.67
C ALA A 463 25.15 -34.89 12.25
N ALA A 464 25.38 -34.61 10.97
CA ALA A 464 26.58 -33.92 10.49
C ALA A 464 26.35 -33.39 9.07
N ASN A 465 26.37 -32.06 8.98
CA ASN A 465 26.85 -31.25 7.87
C ASN A 465 26.17 -31.39 6.50
N CYS A 466 25.13 -30.59 6.31
CA CYS A 466 24.93 -29.83 5.07
C CYS A 466 24.52 -28.40 5.45
N SER A 467 25.43 -27.69 6.11
CA SER A 467 25.33 -26.26 6.40
C SER A 467 26.25 -25.51 5.44
N GLU A 468 25.85 -25.41 4.18
CA GLU A 468 26.42 -24.51 3.17
C GLU A 468 25.44 -24.49 2.00
N LEU A 469 24.99 -23.29 1.59
CA LEU A 469 23.92 -22.94 0.61
C LEU A 469 22.54 -22.52 1.19
N HIS A 470 22.48 -22.04 2.44
CA HIS A 470 21.29 -21.37 2.99
C HIS A 470 21.49 -19.84 3.02
N GLU A 471 21.72 -19.22 1.87
CA GLU A 471 21.58 -17.77 1.71
C GLU A 471 20.93 -17.47 0.35
N ALA A 472 19.88 -16.64 0.41
CA ALA A 472 19.04 -16.08 -0.67
C ALA A 472 17.74 -16.84 -1.03
N PHE A 473 16.64 -16.07 -1.03
CA PHE A 473 15.22 -16.37 -1.30
C PHE A 473 14.37 -16.78 -0.09
N ALA A 474 13.45 -15.89 0.31
CA ALA A 474 12.34 -16.21 1.20
C ALA A 474 11.48 -17.31 0.58
N ASP A 475 11.20 -18.38 1.33
CA ASP A 475 10.74 -19.66 0.80
C ASP A 475 9.39 -19.59 0.06
N ALA A 476 9.33 -20.15 -1.16
CA ALA A 476 8.10 -20.32 -1.94
C ALA A 476 7.05 -21.23 -1.27
N VAL A 477 7.44 -21.89 -0.17
CA VAL A 477 6.67 -22.92 0.54
C VAL A 477 5.96 -22.38 1.79
N ASP A 478 6.07 -21.08 2.13
CA ASP A 478 5.49 -20.41 3.31
C ASP A 478 4.16 -21.07 3.78
N GLY A 479 4.20 -21.96 4.78
CA GLY A 479 3.02 -22.62 5.35
C GLY A 479 2.20 -23.55 4.42
N ALA A 480 2.79 -24.10 3.35
CA ALA A 480 2.12 -24.96 2.36
C ALA A 480 2.14 -26.46 2.69
N VAL A 481 2.90 -26.89 3.70
CA VAL A 481 3.29 -28.29 3.91
C VAL A 481 2.11 -29.20 4.32
N ASP A 482 1.02 -28.63 4.88
CA ASP A 482 -0.12 -29.39 5.44
C ASP A 482 -1.46 -29.19 4.68
N LEU A 483 -1.47 -28.61 3.48
CA LEU A 483 -2.70 -28.35 2.71
C LEU A 483 -2.97 -29.43 1.66
N GLN A 484 -4.21 -29.92 1.58
CA GLN A 484 -4.62 -31.01 0.67
C GLN A 484 -4.80 -30.58 -0.80
N VAL A 485 -5.06 -29.28 -1.07
CA VAL A 485 -5.25 -28.74 -2.44
C VAL A 485 -4.39 -27.53 -2.68
N HIS A 486 -3.70 -27.51 -3.81
CA HIS A 486 -2.91 -26.36 -4.28
C HIS A 486 -3.21 -26.12 -5.75
N VAL A 487 -3.84 -25.00 -6.05
CA VAL A 487 -4.22 -24.62 -7.41
C VAL A 487 -3.28 -23.54 -7.93
N LEU A 488 -2.77 -23.74 -9.15
CA LEU A 488 -2.10 -22.70 -9.92
C LEU A 488 -3.07 -22.10 -10.93
N VAL A 489 -3.23 -20.78 -10.95
CA VAL A 489 -3.98 -20.04 -11.97
C VAL A 489 -3.06 -19.06 -12.69
N VAL A 490 -2.97 -19.17 -14.02
CA VAL A 490 -2.13 -18.30 -14.87
C VAL A 490 -3.01 -17.43 -15.76
N SER A 491 -2.95 -16.12 -15.58
CA SER A 491 -3.77 -15.16 -16.33
C SER A 491 -3.06 -13.80 -16.44
N HIS A 492 -3.77 -12.74 -16.83
CA HIS A 492 -3.25 -11.48 -17.35
C HIS A 492 -3.40 -10.33 -16.35
N GLY A 493 -2.54 -9.32 -16.43
CA GLY A 493 -2.42 -8.30 -15.39
C GLY A 493 -3.69 -7.51 -15.11
N THR A 494 -4.50 -7.17 -16.13
CA THR A 494 -5.75 -6.43 -15.89
C THR A 494 -6.84 -7.35 -15.32
N TYR A 495 -6.92 -8.59 -15.80
CA TYR A 495 -7.80 -9.62 -15.26
C TYR A 495 -7.45 -9.94 -13.79
N MET A 496 -6.17 -10.18 -13.48
CA MET A 496 -5.71 -10.49 -12.12
C MET A 496 -6.00 -9.38 -11.13
N ARG A 497 -5.89 -8.12 -11.55
CA ARG A 497 -6.33 -6.99 -10.72
C ARG A 497 -7.81 -7.11 -10.33
N ASN A 498 -8.67 -7.53 -11.25
CA ASN A 498 -10.10 -7.74 -10.97
C ASN A 498 -10.33 -8.97 -10.08
N VAL A 499 -9.53 -10.02 -10.20
CA VAL A 499 -9.55 -11.17 -9.27
C VAL A 499 -9.21 -10.71 -7.85
N VAL A 500 -8.08 -10.03 -7.66
CA VAL A 500 -7.68 -9.50 -6.35
C VAL A 500 -8.75 -8.57 -5.79
N LYS A 501 -9.30 -7.67 -6.61
CA LYS A 501 -10.40 -6.79 -6.21
C LYS A 501 -11.63 -7.57 -5.75
N TYR A 502 -12.03 -8.61 -6.49
CA TYR A 502 -13.15 -9.47 -6.10
C TYR A 502 -12.88 -10.20 -4.76
N LEU A 503 -11.69 -10.77 -4.59
CA LEU A 503 -11.31 -11.45 -3.35
C LEU A 503 -11.31 -10.49 -2.14
N VAL A 504 -10.78 -9.27 -2.31
CA VAL A 504 -10.66 -8.28 -1.23
C VAL A 504 -11.98 -7.57 -0.93
N GLU A 505 -12.67 -7.08 -1.96
CA GLU A 505 -13.87 -6.25 -1.78
C GLU A 505 -15.16 -7.08 -1.62
N GLU A 506 -15.34 -8.14 -2.40
CA GLU A 506 -16.56 -8.95 -2.36
C GLU A 506 -16.48 -10.12 -1.38
N LEU A 507 -15.36 -10.86 -1.37
CA LEU A 507 -15.15 -12.00 -0.46
C LEU A 507 -14.48 -11.62 0.87
N GLN A 508 -14.27 -10.32 1.12
CA GLN A 508 -13.76 -9.77 2.39
C GLN A 508 -12.45 -10.43 2.85
N CYS A 509 -11.50 -10.60 1.92
CA CYS A 509 -10.24 -11.28 2.20
C CYS A 509 -9.42 -10.65 3.35
N THR A 510 -8.92 -11.49 4.26
CA THR A 510 -7.97 -11.08 5.32
C THR A 510 -6.62 -10.73 4.71
N LEU A 511 -6.09 -9.54 4.99
CA LEU A 511 -4.81 -9.07 4.44
C LEU A 511 -3.70 -9.10 5.51
N PRO A 512 -2.44 -9.40 5.14
CA PRO A 512 -1.30 -9.28 6.05
C PRO A 512 -1.12 -7.85 6.55
N GLN A 513 -0.73 -7.66 7.81
CA GLN A 513 -0.56 -6.33 8.43
C GLN A 513 0.47 -5.44 7.72
N SER A 514 1.40 -6.02 6.95
CA SER A 514 2.43 -5.33 6.18
C SER A 514 1.96 -4.87 4.79
N LEU A 515 0.77 -5.27 4.33
CA LEU A 515 0.30 -4.99 2.98
C LEU A 515 -0.50 -3.68 2.91
N LYS A 516 0.08 -2.66 2.25
CA LYS A 516 -0.56 -1.34 2.04
C LYS A 516 -1.62 -1.42 0.93
N MET A 517 -2.73 -0.69 1.09
CA MET A 517 -3.86 -0.66 0.13
C MET A 517 -3.45 -0.21 -1.28
N SER A 518 -2.43 0.64 -1.41
CA SER A 518 -1.88 1.07 -2.70
C SER A 518 -1.25 -0.07 -3.51
N HIS A 519 -0.63 -1.05 -2.84
CA HIS A 519 -0.05 -2.23 -3.51
C HIS A 519 -1.11 -3.21 -4.02
N ILE A 520 -2.28 -3.27 -3.39
CA ILE A 520 -3.35 -4.25 -3.68
C ILE A 520 -3.97 -4.04 -5.06
N PHE A 521 -4.12 -2.78 -5.50
CA PHE A 521 -4.74 -2.44 -6.78
C PHE A 521 -3.75 -2.02 -7.88
N SER A 522 -2.45 -2.08 -7.57
CA SER A 522 -1.39 -1.83 -8.55
C SER A 522 -1.42 -2.85 -9.69
N ALA A 523 -0.85 -2.48 -10.86
CA ALA A 523 -0.68 -3.47 -11.92
C ALA A 523 0.33 -4.52 -11.43
N CYS A 524 -0.07 -5.79 -11.43
CA CYS A 524 0.84 -6.88 -11.13
C CYS A 524 2.03 -6.83 -12.12
N PRO A 525 3.30 -6.88 -11.65
CA PRO A 525 4.45 -6.94 -12.55
C PRO A 525 4.38 -8.18 -13.45
N ASN A 526 5.17 -8.21 -14.53
CA ASN A 526 5.25 -9.40 -15.38
C ASN A 526 5.73 -10.58 -14.53
N THR A 527 5.05 -11.72 -14.63
CA THR A 527 5.23 -12.89 -13.75
C THR A 527 5.06 -12.64 -12.25
N GLY A 528 4.52 -11.49 -11.85
CA GLY A 528 4.17 -11.23 -10.46
C GLY A 528 3.16 -12.26 -9.92
N MET A 529 3.32 -12.60 -8.65
CA MET A 529 2.58 -13.68 -8.01
C MET A 529 1.75 -13.20 -6.83
N CYS A 530 0.53 -13.70 -6.72
CA CYS A 530 -0.33 -13.53 -5.56
C CYS A 530 -0.66 -14.90 -4.96
N ARG A 531 -0.87 -14.96 -3.65
CA ARG A 531 -1.24 -16.20 -2.96
C ARG A 531 -2.35 -15.96 -1.97
N PHE A 532 -3.39 -16.78 -2.06
CA PHE A 532 -4.58 -16.74 -1.23
C PHE A 532 -4.92 -18.14 -0.74
N ARG A 533 -5.27 -18.24 0.54
CA ARG A 533 -5.87 -19.43 1.12
C ARG A 533 -7.37 -19.25 1.12
N ILE A 534 -8.10 -20.19 0.53
CA ILE A 534 -9.55 -20.19 0.41
C ILE A 534 -10.10 -21.39 1.19
N ALA A 535 -10.85 -21.13 2.24
CA ALA A 535 -11.60 -22.15 2.98
C ALA A 535 -13.05 -22.18 2.47
N VAL A 536 -13.49 -23.34 1.99
CA VAL A 536 -14.84 -23.53 1.45
C VAL A 536 -15.62 -24.43 2.42
N ASP A 537 -16.79 -23.96 2.88
CA ASP A 537 -17.71 -24.73 3.71
C ASP A 537 -18.62 -25.62 2.84
N HIS A 538 -18.59 -26.93 3.12
CA HIS A 538 -19.36 -27.96 2.41
C HIS A 538 -20.88 -27.85 2.64
N SER A 539 -21.33 -27.15 3.69
CA SER A 539 -22.74 -27.10 4.10
C SER A 539 -23.52 -25.90 3.54
N THR A 540 -22.84 -24.78 3.25
CA THR A 540 -23.47 -23.52 2.82
C THR A 540 -23.11 -23.09 1.38
N GLY A 541 -22.09 -23.71 0.79
CA GLY A 541 -21.79 -23.66 -0.65
C GLY A 541 -21.36 -22.32 -1.26
N LEU A 542 -21.40 -21.19 -0.54
CA LEU A 542 -21.30 -19.87 -1.19
C LEU A 542 -20.60 -18.74 -0.40
N SER A 543 -20.05 -18.96 0.80
CA SER A 543 -19.22 -17.95 1.49
C SER A 543 -17.83 -18.48 1.84
N PRO A 544 -16.91 -18.55 0.87
CA PRO A 544 -15.54 -18.93 1.16
C PRO A 544 -14.86 -17.88 2.05
N CYS A 545 -14.15 -18.34 3.09
CA CYS A 545 -13.25 -17.48 3.85
C CYS A 545 -11.91 -17.39 3.09
N VAL A 546 -11.42 -16.18 2.81
CA VAL A 546 -10.22 -15.96 1.99
C VAL A 546 -9.16 -15.23 2.82
N ASP A 547 -7.97 -15.81 2.93
CA ASP A 547 -6.82 -15.17 3.57
C ASP A 547 -5.71 -14.92 2.54
N CYS A 548 -5.28 -13.68 2.40
CA CYS A 548 -4.17 -13.31 1.55
C CYS A 548 -2.83 -13.57 2.27
N ILE A 549 -1.91 -14.26 1.60
CA ILE A 549 -0.55 -14.48 2.09
C ILE A 549 0.39 -13.38 1.54
N PHE A 550 0.32 -13.11 0.23
CA PHE A 550 1.04 -12.02 -0.43
C PHE A 550 0.39 -11.63 -1.77
N ILE A 551 0.68 -10.44 -2.27
CA ILE A 551 0.22 -9.91 -3.56
C ILE A 551 1.41 -9.34 -4.33
N ASN A 552 1.42 -9.54 -5.66
CA ASN A 552 2.38 -8.96 -6.59
C ASN A 552 3.86 -9.22 -6.26
N ARG A 553 4.18 -10.34 -5.60
CA ARG A 553 5.57 -10.73 -5.29
C ARG A 553 6.32 -11.02 -6.59
N ASN A 554 7.47 -10.40 -6.79
CA ASN A 554 8.28 -10.52 -8.01
C ASN A 554 9.78 -10.77 -7.74
N ASP A 555 10.15 -11.11 -6.50
CA ASP A 555 11.55 -11.31 -6.08
C ASP A 555 12.29 -12.37 -6.93
N HIS A 556 11.55 -13.32 -7.49
CA HIS A 556 12.08 -14.37 -8.37
C HIS A 556 12.60 -13.85 -9.72
N VAL A 557 12.15 -12.66 -10.15
CA VAL A 557 12.58 -12.00 -11.40
C VAL A 557 13.71 -10.99 -11.14
N GLY A 558 13.98 -10.61 -9.89
CA GLY A 558 14.85 -9.48 -9.53
C GLY A 558 16.30 -9.55 -10.04
N SER A 559 16.80 -10.72 -10.45
CA SER A 559 18.11 -10.87 -11.08
C SER A 559 18.11 -10.61 -12.60
N LEU A 560 16.94 -10.68 -13.26
CA LEU A 560 16.79 -10.52 -14.72
C LEU A 560 16.70 -9.04 -15.14
N ASP A 561 16.22 -8.15 -14.25
CA ASP A 561 16.03 -6.72 -14.53
C ASP A 561 17.31 -5.87 -14.38
N THR A 562 18.47 -6.48 -14.12
CA THR A 562 19.75 -5.78 -13.90
C THR A 562 20.53 -5.44 -15.19
N HIS A 563 19.96 -5.74 -16.35
CA HIS A 563 20.57 -5.46 -17.66
C HIS A 563 19.58 -4.84 -18.66
N GLU A 564 19.04 -3.65 -18.39
CA GLU A 564 18.61 -2.73 -19.46
C GLU A 564 18.95 -1.27 -19.12
#